data_AF-A0A645HX79-F1
#
_entry.id   AF-A0A645HX79-F1
#
_cell.length_a   1.000
_cell.length_b   1.000
_cell.length_c   1.000
_cell.angle_alpha   90.00
_cell.angle_beta   90.00
_cell.angle_gamma   90.00
#
_symmetry.space_group_name_H-M   'P 1'
#
loop_
_entity.id
_entity.type
_entity.pdbx_description
1 polymer ?
#
loop_
_entity_poly.entity_id
_entity_poly.type
_entity_poly.pdbx_seq_one_letter_code
_entity_poly.pdbx_strand_id
1 'polypeptide(L)'
;MFEVFIDTMVVCTVMSLAIILSGVWSSGVQGAALSVSAFGTLYGSLGSKFVAIAILLFGITTQTGWFMYYDVLLRHALNKNIKLKNQIITVFRLIYPVPGLITIIYTTMNGLPTGAVWLLTDFLCAIPTTLNIICVVALSRVYFKLVKDYKARYMGIGVVDPEFSIFYNDLPAQKISG
;
A
#
# COMPACT_ATOMS: atom_id res chain seq x y z
N MET A 1 -11.31 2.70 -1.45
CA MET A 1 -12.07 1.45 -1.71
C MET A 1 -12.05 1.08 -3.19
N PHE A 2 -12.34 2.02 -4.11
CA PHE A 2 -12.28 1.76 -5.56
C PHE A 2 -10.88 1.33 -6.04
N GLU A 3 -9.82 1.92 -5.48
CA GLU A 3 -8.43 1.56 -5.76
C GLU A 3 -8.15 0.06 -5.62
N VAL A 4 -8.46 -0.53 -4.46
CA VAL A 4 -8.23 -1.96 -4.18
C VAL A 4 -9.04 -2.85 -5.12
N PHE A 5 -10.27 -2.45 -5.45
CA PHE A 5 -11.09 -3.18 -6.41
C PHE A 5 -10.43 -3.22 -7.80
N ILE A 6 -9.97 -2.07 -8.30
CA ILE A 6 -9.29 -2.01 -9.60
C ILE A 6 -7.99 -2.81 -9.59
N ASP A 7 -7.16 -2.64 -8.58
CA ASP A 7 -5.88 -3.33 -8.48
C ASP A 7 -6.05 -4.86 -8.44
N THR A 8 -6.86 -5.36 -7.51
CA THR A 8 -6.98 -6.81 -7.29
C THR A 8 -7.93 -7.50 -8.27
N MET A 9 -9.13 -6.96 -8.49
CA MET A 9 -10.15 -7.66 -9.29
C MET A 9 -9.98 -7.46 -10.80
N VAL A 10 -9.41 -6.34 -11.21
CA VAL A 10 -9.23 -6.04 -12.64
C VAL A 10 -7.79 -6.31 -13.06
N VAL A 11 -6.83 -5.61 -12.45
CA VAL A 11 -5.43 -5.64 -12.92
C VAL A 11 -4.77 -7.00 -12.62
N CYS A 12 -4.82 -7.49 -11.37
CA CYS A 12 -4.21 -8.77 -11.03
C CYS A 12 -4.88 -9.96 -11.73
N THR A 13 -6.21 -9.96 -11.88
CA THR A 13 -6.93 -11.03 -12.57
C THR A 13 -6.58 -11.09 -14.06
N VAL A 14 -6.53 -9.96 -14.76
CA VAL A 14 -6.11 -9.91 -16.17
C VAL A 14 -4.67 -10.39 -16.34
N MET A 15 -3.76 -9.96 -15.46
CA MET A 15 -2.37 -10.42 -15.47
C MET A 15 -2.26 -11.93 -15.25
N SER A 16 -3.00 -12.48 -14.27
CA SER A 16 -3.01 -13.92 -13.98
C SER A 16 -3.53 -14.74 -15.16
N LEU A 17 -4.64 -14.32 -15.77
CA LEU A 17 -5.20 -14.97 -16.95
C LEU A 17 -4.23 -14.93 -18.13
N ALA A 18 -3.56 -13.78 -18.36
CA ALA A 18 -2.56 -13.67 -19.41
C ALA A 18 -1.39 -14.64 -19.21
N ILE A 19 -0.89 -14.80 -17.98
CA ILE A 19 0.20 -15.74 -17.65
C ILE A 19 -0.23 -17.20 -17.86
N ILE A 20 -1.47 -17.55 -17.49
CA ILE A 20 -2.00 -18.90 -17.67
C ILE A 20 -2.17 -19.22 -19.16
N LEU A 21 -2.82 -18.31 -19.91
CA LEU A 21 -3.12 -18.51 -21.34
C LEU A 21 -1.86 -18.52 -22.21
N SER A 22 -0.80 -17.80 -21.82
CA SER A 22 0.46 -17.81 -22.56
C SER A 22 1.29 -19.09 -22.34
N GLY A 23 0.93 -19.91 -21.34
CA GLY A 23 1.64 -21.17 -21.03
C GLY A 23 3.03 -20.99 -20.40
N VAL A 24 3.47 -19.75 -20.14
CA VAL A 24 4.82 -19.47 -19.61
C VAL A 24 4.96 -19.72 -18.12
N TRP A 25 3.86 -20.02 -17.41
CA TRP A 25 3.85 -20.28 -15.98
C TRP A 25 4.75 -21.44 -15.56
N SER A 26 5.02 -22.40 -16.46
CA SER A 26 5.92 -23.55 -16.25
C SER A 26 7.34 -23.32 -16.79
N SER A 27 7.68 -22.12 -17.27
CA SER A 27 9.00 -21.83 -17.88
C SER A 27 10.16 -21.70 -16.87
N GLY A 28 9.86 -21.62 -15.57
CA GLY A 28 10.84 -21.36 -14.52
C GLY A 28 11.21 -19.88 -14.34
N VAL A 29 10.73 -18.99 -15.21
CA VAL A 29 10.87 -17.53 -15.06
C VAL A 29 9.97 -17.04 -13.92
N GLN A 30 10.43 -16.07 -13.13
CA GLN A 30 9.69 -15.58 -11.96
C GLN A 30 9.51 -14.05 -11.97
N GLY A 31 8.54 -13.57 -11.19
CA GLY A 31 8.31 -12.15 -10.92
C GLY A 31 7.97 -11.35 -12.19
N ALA A 32 8.50 -10.13 -12.27
CA ALA A 32 8.22 -9.20 -13.37
C ALA A 32 8.60 -9.76 -14.75
N ALA A 33 9.69 -10.55 -14.84
CA ALA A 33 10.13 -11.15 -16.09
C ALA A 33 9.11 -12.17 -16.64
N LEU A 34 8.38 -12.86 -15.75
CA LEU A 34 7.34 -13.80 -16.13
C LEU A 34 6.16 -13.08 -16.80
N SER A 35 5.71 -11.97 -16.22
CA SER A 35 4.67 -11.11 -16.82
C SER A 35 5.08 -10.57 -18.18
N VAL A 36 6.33 -10.10 -18.33
CA VAL A 36 6.84 -9.60 -19.61
C VAL A 36 6.89 -10.71 -20.67
N SER A 37 7.32 -11.92 -20.28
CA SER A 37 7.35 -13.09 -21.18
C SER A 37 5.95 -13.55 -21.60
N ALA A 38 4.98 -13.52 -20.69
CA ALA A 38 3.59 -13.88 -20.98
C ALA A 38 2.98 -12.98 -22.07
N PHE A 39 3.10 -11.67 -21.90
CA PHE A 39 2.60 -10.71 -22.89
C PHE A 39 3.42 -10.69 -24.18
N GLY A 40 4.71 -11.01 -24.10
CA GLY A 40 5.55 -11.24 -25.27
C GLY A 40 5.09 -12.41 -26.13
N THR A 41 4.57 -13.47 -25.51
CA THR A 41 4.06 -14.66 -26.22
C THR A 41 2.69 -14.39 -26.84
N LEU A 42 1.81 -13.65 -26.15
CA LEU A 42 0.46 -13.35 -26.62
C LEU A 42 0.40 -12.25 -27.69
N TYR A 43 1.19 -11.20 -27.54
CA TYR A 43 1.11 -9.97 -28.35
C TYR A 43 2.44 -9.62 -29.05
N GLY A 44 3.43 -10.51 -29.02
CA GLY A 44 4.75 -10.29 -29.62
C GLY A 44 5.58 -9.21 -28.90
N SER A 45 6.58 -8.68 -29.60
CA SER A 45 7.55 -7.71 -29.04
C SER A 45 6.91 -6.41 -28.53
N LEU A 46 5.75 -6.01 -29.08
CA LEU A 46 5.05 -4.82 -28.61
C LEU A 46 4.43 -5.02 -27.23
N GLY A 47 3.86 -6.20 -26.97
CA GLY A 47 3.28 -6.54 -25.67
C GLY A 47 4.30 -6.56 -24.54
N SER A 48 5.47 -7.15 -24.78
CA SER A 48 6.54 -7.22 -23.78
C SER A 48 7.08 -5.83 -23.41
N LYS A 49 7.29 -4.95 -24.39
CA LYS A 49 7.75 -3.56 -24.14
C LYS A 49 6.71 -2.75 -23.37
N PHE A 50 5.44 -2.86 -23.74
CA PHE A 50 4.35 -2.16 -23.05
C PHE A 50 4.28 -2.56 -21.57
N VAL A 51 4.27 -3.86 -21.29
CA VAL A 51 4.20 -4.36 -19.90
C VAL A 51 5.45 -4.02 -19.10
N ALA A 52 6.63 -4.04 -19.71
CA ALA A 52 7.86 -3.61 -19.04
C ALA A 52 7.77 -2.14 -18.57
N ILE A 53 7.24 -1.24 -19.41
CA ILE A 53 7.03 0.17 -19.04
C ILE A 53 5.97 0.28 -17.94
N ALA A 54 4.87 -0.47 -18.04
CA ALA A 54 3.80 -0.46 -17.05
C ALA A 54 4.31 -0.92 -15.66
N ILE A 55 5.08 -2.00 -15.60
CA ILE A 55 5.68 -2.50 -14.35
C ILE A 55 6.66 -1.48 -13.77
N LEU A 56 7.42 -0.79 -14.61
CA LEU A 56 8.34 0.26 -14.16
C LEU A 56 7.59 1.44 -13.51
N LEU A 57 6.52 1.92 -14.15
CA LEU A 57 5.68 2.99 -13.59
C LEU A 57 4.97 2.56 -12.30
N PHE A 58 4.47 1.33 -12.26
CA PHE A 58 3.85 0.73 -11.08
C PHE A 58 4.84 0.61 -9.91
N GLY A 59 6.08 0.21 -10.19
CA GLY A 59 7.15 0.16 -9.19
C GLY A 59 7.50 1.52 -8.61
N ILE A 60 7.62 2.55 -9.45
CA ILE A 60 7.93 3.93 -9.01
C ILE A 60 6.82 4.50 -8.13
N THR A 61 5.56 4.31 -8.54
CA THR A 61 4.41 4.80 -7.78
C THR A 61 4.28 4.09 -6.44
N THR A 62 4.45 2.77 -6.41
CA THR A 62 4.44 1.97 -5.18
C THR A 62 5.55 2.40 -4.22
N GLN A 63 6.79 2.51 -4.71
CA GLN A 63 7.94 2.95 -3.90
C GLN A 63 7.72 4.35 -3.31
N THR A 64 7.11 5.24 -4.08
CA THR A 64 6.75 6.59 -3.63
C THR A 64 5.70 6.54 -2.52
N GLY A 65 4.68 5.69 -2.65
CA GLY A 65 3.65 5.49 -1.62
C GLY A 65 4.24 5.04 -0.29
N TRP A 66 5.10 4.02 -0.31
CA TRP A 66 5.81 3.56 0.89
C TRP A 66 6.72 4.64 1.48
N PHE A 67 7.44 5.39 0.66
CA PHE A 67 8.27 6.50 1.13
C PHE A 67 7.44 7.54 1.90
N MET A 68 6.30 7.95 1.36
CA MET A 68 5.41 8.93 2.01
C MET A 68 4.82 8.38 3.31
N TYR A 69 4.44 7.10 3.33
CA TYR A 69 3.97 6.43 4.54
C TYR A 69 5.02 6.49 5.67
N TYR A 70 6.27 6.16 5.38
CA TYR A 70 7.34 6.22 6.37
C TYR A 70 7.70 7.65 6.79
N ASP A 71 7.70 8.62 5.87
CA ASP A 71 7.95 10.03 6.20
C ASP A 71 6.91 10.57 7.19
N VAL A 72 5.62 10.26 6.99
CA VAL A 72 4.55 10.63 7.94
C VAL A 72 4.74 9.92 9.29
N LEU A 73 5.04 8.63 9.27
CA LEU A 73 5.26 7.86 10.50
C LEU A 73 6.44 8.41 11.32
N LEU A 74 7.57 8.70 10.68
CA LEU A 74 8.75 9.28 11.32
C LEU A 74 8.48 10.68 11.87
N ARG A 75 7.74 11.52 11.12
CA ARG A 75 7.34 12.85 11.60
C ARG A 75 6.47 12.79 12.85
N HIS A 76 5.56 11.82 12.91
CA HIS A 76 4.71 11.61 14.08
C HIS A 76 5.50 11.08 15.27
N ALA A 77 6.38 10.10 15.06
CA ALA A 77 7.22 9.52 16.11
C ALA A 77 8.22 10.53 16.71
N LEU A 78 8.80 11.41 15.89
CA LEU A 78 9.84 12.37 16.29
C LEU A 78 9.31 13.77 16.63
N ASN A 79 8.00 13.90 16.90
CA ASN A 79 7.35 15.20 17.08
C ASN A 79 7.91 16.04 18.26
N LYS A 80 8.65 15.43 19.18
CA LYS A 80 9.21 16.10 20.36
C LYS A 80 10.52 16.86 20.11
N ASN A 81 11.33 16.49 19.10
CA ASN A 81 12.67 17.07 18.87
C ASN A 81 12.89 17.51 17.42
N ILE A 82 12.75 18.82 17.15
CA ILE A 82 12.79 19.40 15.79
C ILE A 82 14.15 19.22 15.10
N LYS A 83 15.27 19.38 15.82
CA LYS A 83 16.61 19.23 15.23
C LYS A 83 16.93 17.79 14.83
N LEU A 84 16.62 16.81 15.69
CA LEU A 84 16.78 15.38 15.40
C LEU A 84 15.85 14.93 14.27
N LYS A 85 14.61 15.43 14.25
CA LYS A 85 13.62 15.14 13.20
C LYS A 85 14.16 15.47 11.80
N ASN A 86 14.71 16.67 11.61
CA ASN A 86 15.21 17.08 10.29
C ASN A 86 16.43 16.25 9.84
N GLN A 87 17.34 15.89 10.75
CA GLN A 87 18.48 15.03 10.42
C GLN A 87 18.04 13.61 10.07
N ILE A 88 17.17 13.00 10.88
CA ILE A 88 16.71 11.62 10.64
C ILE A 88 15.91 11.51 9.35
N ILE A 89 15.02 12.46 9.06
CA ILE A 89 14.25 12.46 7.80
C ILE A 89 15.17 12.62 6.58
N THR A 90 16.20 13.47 6.68
CA THR A 90 17.15 13.68 5.58
C THR A 90 17.99 12.43 5.32
N VAL A 91 18.49 11.78 6.38
CA VAL A 91 19.22 10.51 6.30
C VAL A 91 18.32 9.40 5.76
N PHE A 92 17.08 9.30 6.24
CA PHE A 92 16.12 8.31 5.78
C PHE A 92 15.84 8.46 4.27
N ARG A 93 15.65 9.70 3.78
CA ARG A 93 15.44 9.96 2.34
C ARG A 93 16.60 9.48 1.47
N LEU A 94 17.83 9.59 1.96
CA LEU A 94 19.02 9.15 1.23
C LEU A 94 19.19 7.63 1.28
N ILE A 95 18.93 7.00 2.43
CA ILE A 95 19.16 5.57 2.64
C ILE A 95 17.99 4.72 2.11
N TYR A 96 16.77 5.22 2.10
CA TYR A 96 15.57 4.48 1.71
C TYR A 96 15.65 3.75 0.35
N PRO A 97 16.17 4.35 -0.74
CA PRO A 97 16.31 3.64 -2.03
C PRO A 97 17.46 2.62 -2.06
N VAL A 98 18.42 2.68 -1.12
CA VAL A 98 19.66 1.89 -1.17
C VAL A 98 19.40 0.38 -1.07
N PRO A 99 18.58 -0.14 -0.12
CA PRO A 99 18.30 -1.57 -0.06
C PRO A 99 17.68 -2.13 -1.34
N GLY A 100 16.74 -1.39 -1.95
CA GLY A 100 16.10 -1.79 -3.21
C GLY A 100 17.08 -1.81 -4.38
N LEU A 101 18.00 -0.85 -4.45
CA LEU A 101 19.06 -0.85 -5.47
C LEU A 101 20.05 -2.00 -5.27
N ILE A 102 20.44 -2.29 -4.02
CA ILE A 102 21.33 -3.41 -3.70
C ILE A 102 20.69 -4.74 -4.12
N THR A 103 19.40 -4.95 -3.83
CA THR A 103 18.72 -6.20 -4.21
C THR A 103 18.60 -6.33 -5.73
N ILE A 104 18.36 -5.26 -6.47
CA ILE A 104 18.34 -5.28 -7.95
C ILE A 104 19.71 -5.63 -8.52
N ILE A 105 20.77 -4.95 -8.06
CA ILE A 105 22.15 -5.19 -8.53
C ILE A 105 22.56 -6.63 -8.21
N TYR A 106 22.33 -7.07 -6.98
CA TYR A 106 22.69 -8.42 -6.55
C TYR A 106 21.89 -9.49 -7.29
N THR A 107 20.60 -9.27 -7.54
CA THR A 107 19.77 -10.21 -8.33
C THR A 107 20.24 -10.30 -9.78
N THR A 108 20.66 -9.18 -10.37
CA THR A 108 21.17 -9.13 -11.75
C THR A 108 22.53 -9.81 -11.89
N MET A 109 23.41 -9.69 -10.88
CA MET A 109 24.77 -10.22 -10.92
C MET A 109 24.88 -11.68 -10.46
N ASN A 110 24.15 -12.05 -9.40
CA ASN A 110 24.32 -13.35 -8.72
C ASN A 110 23.11 -14.27 -8.84
N GLY A 111 22.04 -13.85 -9.54
CA GLY A 111 20.87 -14.69 -9.82
C GLY A 111 20.15 -15.18 -8.56
N LEU A 112 20.04 -14.33 -7.52
CA LEU A 112 19.36 -14.72 -6.28
C LEU A 112 17.98 -15.32 -6.55
N PRO A 113 17.59 -16.37 -5.81
CA PRO A 113 16.19 -16.75 -5.73
C PRO A 113 15.43 -15.56 -5.15
N THR A 114 14.63 -14.92 -6.00
CA THR A 114 13.84 -13.72 -5.66
C THR A 114 12.99 -13.96 -4.42
N GLY A 115 12.56 -15.22 -4.20
CA GLY A 115 11.77 -15.65 -3.05
C GLY A 115 12.39 -15.37 -1.68
N ALA A 116 13.71 -15.34 -1.51
CA ALA A 116 14.31 -15.06 -0.20
C ALA A 116 14.09 -13.59 0.24
N VAL A 117 14.20 -12.65 -0.70
CA VAL A 117 13.94 -11.22 -0.45
C VAL A 117 12.47 -11.01 -0.12
N TRP A 118 11.57 -11.60 -0.91
CA TRP A 118 10.13 -11.53 -0.67
C TRP A 118 9.73 -12.14 0.67
N LEU A 119 10.29 -13.29 1.05
CA LEU A 119 10.00 -13.94 2.34
C LEU A 119 10.40 -13.06 3.53
N LEU A 120 11.57 -12.41 3.45
CA LEU A 120 12.00 -11.47 4.49
C LEU A 120 11.07 -10.26 4.57
N THR A 121 10.69 -9.70 3.42
CA THR A 121 9.75 -8.57 3.34
C THR A 121 8.39 -8.93 3.93
N ASP A 122 7.84 -10.09 3.55
CA ASP A 122 6.54 -10.57 4.04
C ASP A 122 6.56 -10.73 5.57
N PHE A 123 7.64 -11.27 6.12
CA PHE A 123 7.81 -11.39 7.57
C PHE A 123 7.84 -10.03 8.28
N LEU A 124 8.57 -9.06 7.74
CA LEU A 124 8.65 -7.71 8.31
C LEU A 124 7.31 -6.97 8.21
N CYS A 125 6.55 -7.19 7.15
CA CYS A 125 5.23 -6.59 6.94
C CYS A 125 4.13 -7.25 7.79
N ALA A 126 4.29 -8.53 8.16
CA ALA A 126 3.32 -9.26 8.97
C ALA A 126 3.11 -8.63 10.36
N ILE A 127 4.19 -8.15 11.00
CA ILE A 127 4.15 -7.56 12.35
C ILE A 127 3.26 -6.30 12.40
N PRO A 128 3.53 -5.20 11.65
CA PRO A 128 2.71 -4.00 11.70
C PRO A 128 1.29 -4.25 11.20
N THR A 129 1.12 -5.16 10.23
CA THR A 129 -0.21 -5.54 9.72
C THR A 129 -1.05 -6.20 10.79
N THR A 130 -0.47 -7.14 11.55
CA THR A 130 -1.16 -7.82 12.66
C THR A 130 -1.60 -6.82 13.74
N LEU A 131 -0.72 -5.89 14.12
CA LEU A 131 -1.06 -4.84 15.08
C LEU A 131 -2.20 -3.94 14.57
N ASN A 132 -2.17 -3.56 13.30
CA ASN A 132 -3.23 -2.77 12.68
C ASN A 132 -4.58 -3.52 12.71
N ILE A 133 -4.60 -4.80 12.34
CA ILE A 133 -5.82 -5.63 12.39
C ILE A 133 -6.38 -5.69 13.81
N ILE A 134 -5.54 -5.91 14.83
CA ILE A 134 -5.98 -5.93 16.24
C ILE A 134 -6.62 -4.59 16.62
N CYS A 135 -5.99 -3.47 16.26
CA CYS A 135 -6.53 -2.13 16.50
C CYS A 135 -7.89 -1.92 15.80
N VAL A 136 -8.00 -2.27 14.52
CA VAL A 136 -9.25 -2.14 13.76
C VAL A 136 -10.37 -3.00 14.36
N VAL A 137 -10.07 -4.23 14.79
CA VAL A 137 -11.05 -5.10 15.46
C VAL A 137 -11.47 -4.52 16.80
N ALA A 138 -10.53 -3.99 17.60
CA ALA A 138 -10.85 -3.33 18.87
C ALA A 138 -11.72 -2.07 18.67
N LEU A 139 -11.43 -1.27 17.63
CA LEU A 139 -12.19 -0.06 17.28
C LEU A 139 -13.46 -0.35 16.47
N SER A 140 -13.73 -1.60 16.07
CA SER A 140 -14.88 -1.96 15.23
C SER A 140 -16.21 -1.47 15.80
N ARG A 141 -16.38 -1.52 17.13
CA ARG A 141 -17.58 -1.01 17.82
C ARG A 141 -17.77 0.50 17.61
N VAL A 142 -16.69 1.27 17.66
CA VAL A 142 -16.71 2.72 17.42
C VAL A 142 -17.01 2.99 15.96
N TYR A 143 -16.34 2.29 15.03
CA TYR A 143 -16.61 2.38 13.60
C TYR A 143 -18.09 2.14 13.27
N PHE A 144 -18.71 1.08 13.79
CA PHE A 144 -20.13 0.80 13.53
C PHE A 144 -21.07 1.86 14.13
N LYS A 145 -20.72 2.48 15.26
CA LYS A 145 -21.48 3.64 15.80
C LYS A 145 -21.40 4.83 14.85
N LEU A 146 -20.21 5.19 14.39
CA LEU A 146 -20.00 6.27 13.42
C LEU A 146 -20.75 6.01 12.10
N VAL A 147 -20.71 4.79 11.58
CA VAL A 147 -21.42 4.43 10.33
C VAL A 147 -22.93 4.54 10.50
N LYS A 148 -23.49 4.15 11.65
CA LYS A 148 -24.91 4.28 11.93
C LYS A 148 -25.36 5.74 11.98
N ASP A 149 -24.60 6.59 12.69
CA ASP A 149 -24.92 8.02 12.78
C ASP A 149 -24.76 8.72 11.42
N TYR A 150 -23.71 8.38 10.65
CA TYR A 150 -23.54 8.88 9.29
C TYR A 150 -24.73 8.51 8.38
N LYS A 151 -25.21 7.27 8.44
CA LYS A 151 -26.39 6.82 7.68
C LYS A 151 -27.67 7.54 8.12
N ALA A 152 -27.84 7.80 9.42
CA ALA A 152 -28.98 8.54 9.93
C ALA A 152 -29.00 9.99 9.41
N ARG A 153 -27.85 10.68 9.43
CA ARG A 153 -27.75 12.10 9.04
C ARG A 153 -27.76 12.33 7.53
N TYR A 154 -27.05 11.51 6.76
CA TYR A 154 -26.83 11.76 5.33
C TYR A 154 -27.61 10.85 4.39
N MET A 155 -28.10 9.71 4.88
CA MET A 155 -28.90 8.78 4.08
C MET A 155 -30.35 8.67 4.55
N GLY A 156 -30.71 9.33 5.67
CA GLY A 156 -32.06 9.29 6.24
C GLY A 156 -32.45 7.92 6.81
N ILE A 157 -31.48 7.03 7.05
CA ILE A 157 -31.71 5.67 7.54
C ILE A 157 -31.27 5.60 9.01
N GLY A 158 -32.22 5.74 9.94
CA GLY A 158 -31.99 5.60 11.39
C GLY A 158 -32.45 6.81 12.21
N VAL A 159 -32.04 6.85 13.49
CA VAL A 159 -32.31 7.96 14.42
C VAL A 159 -31.00 8.72 14.64
N VAL A 160 -31.03 10.05 14.44
CA VAL A 160 -29.88 10.92 14.63
C VAL A 160 -29.69 11.18 16.13
N ASP A 161 -28.50 10.91 16.64
CA ASP A 161 -28.12 11.33 18.00
C ASP A 161 -27.55 12.76 17.92
N PRO A 162 -28.22 13.79 18.48
CA PRO A 162 -27.76 15.17 18.39
C PRO A 162 -26.51 15.47 19.22
N GLU A 163 -26.16 14.65 20.21
CA GLU A 163 -24.97 14.86 21.04
C GLU A 163 -23.70 14.16 20.51
N PHE A 164 -23.84 13.29 19.51
CA PHE A 164 -22.72 12.56 18.94
C PHE A 164 -21.95 13.45 17.95
N SER A 165 -20.70 13.81 18.27
CA SER A 165 -19.83 14.54 17.35
C SER A 165 -19.14 13.58 16.38
N ILE A 166 -19.41 13.74 15.08
CA ILE A 166 -18.80 12.91 14.03
C ILE A 166 -17.33 13.32 13.80
N PHE A 167 -17.09 14.63 13.80
CA PHE A 167 -15.78 15.20 13.56
C PHE A 167 -15.28 15.91 14.81
N TYR A 168 -13.96 15.94 14.98
CA TYR A 168 -13.30 16.66 16.08
C TYR A 168 -13.66 18.15 16.13
N ASN A 169 -14.08 18.73 15.00
CA ASN A 169 -14.50 20.12 14.87
C ASN A 169 -15.98 20.36 15.22
N ASP A 170 -16.78 19.32 15.43
CA ASP A 170 -18.21 19.40 15.76
C ASP A 170 -18.46 19.24 17.27
N LEU A 171 -17.59 19.82 18.11
CA LEU A 171 -17.89 19.89 19.54
C LEU A 171 -19.19 20.68 19.70
N PRO A 172 -20.16 20.19 20.51
CA PRO A 172 -21.34 20.99 20.84
C PRO A 172 -20.81 22.31 21.41
N ALA A 173 -21.26 23.43 20.83
CA ALA A 173 -20.88 24.76 21.27
C ALA A 173 -20.92 24.79 22.79
N GLN A 174 -19.75 24.87 23.44
CA GLN A 174 -19.69 25.09 24.87
C GLN A 174 -20.57 26.30 25.12
N LYS A 175 -21.66 26.12 25.87
CA LYS A 175 -22.39 27.24 26.44
C LYS A 175 -21.37 27.99 27.29
N ILE A 176 -20.81 29.05 26.72
CA ILE A 176 -20.06 30.06 27.45
C ILE A 176 -21.10 30.73 28.34
N SER A 177 -21.29 30.19 29.55
CA SER A 177 -22.04 30.83 30.62
C SER A 177 -21.24 32.05 31.06
N GLY A 178 -21.83 33.23 30.87
CA GLY A 178 -21.36 34.48 31.47
C GLY A 178 -21.59 34.57 32.97
#